data_AF-A0A3N1D1M8-F1
#
_entry.id   AF-A0A3N1D1M8-F1
#
_cell.length_a   1.000
_cell.length_b   1.000
_cell.length_c   1.000
_cell.angle_alpha   90.00
_cell.angle_beta   90.00
_cell.angle_gamma   90.00
#
_symmetry.space_group_name_H-M   'P 1'
#
loop_
_entity.id
_entity.type
_entity.pdbx_description
1 polymer ?
#
loop_
_entity_poly.entity_id
_entity_poly.type
_entity_poly.pdbx_seq_one_letter_code
_entity_poly.pdbx_strand_id
1 'polypeptide(L)'
;METQANEVVADAPDRQRHPLARGIEIITLMVDSGKQTYGVRELASRLGVSASTAHRLLGNLEDLGMVARTPAGSYRLGMEFLRLAWTTNTRFPIREAANDILAGLTESSGESSFFAVYNDQRRQLMFAVSVESPHPLRYTVPQGVWLPLHAGASGLAILAFLPPETQTEIVQAGLEALTERTLVNADRLAERLAQIRRDGCAISHGERIDGAIAVAAPVMGPAGVVIGDVGITIPETRFNATTTSELTVLVKHSAELLTRRFTGAEAHLETR
;
A
#
# COMPACT_ATOMS: atom_id res chain seq x y z
N MET A 1 -3.30 48.34 -5.07
CA MET A 1 -2.27 47.50 -5.73
C MET A 1 -1.35 47.04 -4.61
N GLU A 2 -1.10 45.74 -4.56
CA GLU A 2 -0.35 44.99 -3.53
C GLU A 2 -1.11 44.69 -2.23
N THR A 3 -1.92 43.63 -2.28
CA THR A 3 -2.31 42.84 -1.10
C THR A 3 -1.45 41.59 -1.10
N GLN A 4 -0.54 41.51 -0.12
CA GLN A 4 0.31 40.35 0.13
C GLN A 4 -0.54 39.11 0.39
N ALA A 5 -0.27 38.06 -0.39
CA ALA A 5 -0.74 36.71 -0.14
C ALA A 5 0.02 36.16 1.08
N ASN A 6 -0.70 35.86 2.15
CA ASN A 6 -0.18 35.20 3.34
C ASN A 6 -0.23 33.69 3.08
N GLU A 7 0.93 33.09 2.79
CA GLU A 7 1.11 31.63 2.73
C GLU A 7 0.91 31.05 4.14
N VAL A 8 -0.16 30.27 4.32
CA VAL A 8 -0.30 29.40 5.47
C VAL A 8 0.53 28.14 5.21
N VAL A 9 1.82 28.20 5.52
CA VAL A 9 2.64 27.00 5.67
C VAL A 9 2.21 26.34 6.98
N ALA A 10 1.41 25.28 6.85
CA ALA A 10 1.05 24.43 7.98
C ALA A 10 2.31 23.77 8.55
N ASP A 11 2.39 23.87 9.87
CA ASP A 11 3.47 23.52 10.77
C ASP A 11 3.93 22.05 10.66
N ALA A 12 5.22 21.81 10.37
CA ALA A 12 5.88 20.52 10.61
C ALA A 12 7.20 20.73 11.39
N PRO A 13 7.16 21.12 12.68
CA PRO A 13 8.32 21.68 13.36
C PRO A 13 8.99 20.68 14.31
N ASP A 14 9.33 19.45 13.88
CA ASP A 14 10.18 18.58 14.73
C ASP A 14 11.05 17.54 13.99
N ARG A 15 10.70 17.09 12.77
CA ARG A 15 11.48 16.05 12.05
C ARG A 15 12.92 16.47 11.66
N GLN A 16 13.25 17.76 11.61
CA GLN A 16 14.62 18.22 11.30
C GLN A 16 15.64 17.94 12.42
N ARG A 17 15.19 17.61 13.64
CA ARG A 17 16.08 17.44 14.81
C ARG A 17 16.33 16.01 15.26
N HIS A 18 15.81 15.00 14.53
CA HIS A 18 15.89 13.59 14.93
C HIS A 18 16.83 12.78 14.00
N PRO A 19 18.13 12.61 14.35
CA PRO A 19 19.09 11.90 13.50
C PRO A 19 18.66 10.47 13.14
N LEU A 20 17.96 9.78 14.04
CA LEU A 20 17.41 8.45 13.79
C LEU A 20 16.38 8.47 12.66
N ALA A 21 15.38 9.36 12.75
CA ALA A 21 14.33 9.48 11.73
C ALA A 21 14.95 9.81 10.36
N ARG A 22 15.92 10.71 10.31
CA ARG A 22 16.63 11.05 9.06
C ARG A 22 17.45 9.90 8.50
N GLY A 23 18.06 9.08 9.36
CA GLY A 23 18.74 7.85 8.94
C GLY A 23 17.77 6.85 8.31
N ILE A 24 16.60 6.64 8.92
CA ILE A 24 15.56 5.76 8.36
C ILE A 24 15.01 6.32 7.05
N GLU A 25 14.75 7.63 6.97
CA GLU A 25 14.30 8.29 5.74
C GLU A 25 15.28 8.10 4.58
N ILE A 26 16.60 8.11 4.82
CA ILE A 26 17.61 7.80 3.79
C ILE A 26 17.40 6.39 3.24
N ILE A 27 17.24 5.39 4.11
CA ILE A 27 17.01 4.00 3.68
C ILE A 27 15.72 3.91 2.86
N THR A 28 14.62 4.53 3.34
CA THR A 28 13.34 4.57 2.62
C THR A 28 13.50 5.19 1.23
N LEU A 29 14.18 6.33 1.10
CA LEU A 29 14.45 6.96 -0.19
C LEU A 29 15.24 6.04 -1.14
N MET A 30 16.20 5.27 -0.61
CA MET A 30 17.00 4.33 -1.41
C MET A 30 16.18 3.12 -1.86
N VAL A 31 15.24 2.64 -1.04
CA VAL A 31 14.31 1.56 -1.40
C VAL A 31 13.34 2.04 -2.48
N ASP A 32 12.66 3.16 -2.24
CA ASP A 32 11.59 3.67 -3.10
C ASP A 32 12.09 4.06 -4.50
N SER A 33 13.34 4.49 -4.63
CA SER A 33 13.88 4.92 -5.92
C SER A 33 14.51 3.80 -6.77
N GLY A 34 14.73 2.61 -6.21
CA GLY A 34 15.16 1.42 -6.95
C GLY A 34 16.54 1.49 -7.64
N LYS A 35 17.30 2.58 -7.48
CA LYS A 35 18.65 2.69 -8.03
C LYS A 35 19.63 1.81 -7.24
N GLN A 36 20.66 1.34 -7.92
CA GLN A 36 21.69 0.49 -7.31
C GLN A 36 22.64 1.25 -6.38
N THR A 37 22.91 2.53 -6.66
CA THR A 37 23.84 3.36 -5.88
C THR A 37 23.39 4.82 -5.86
N TYR A 38 23.82 5.55 -4.84
CA TYR A 38 23.40 6.92 -4.55
C TYR A 38 24.56 7.82 -4.12
N GLY A 39 24.62 9.04 -4.63
CA GLY A 39 25.60 10.03 -4.19
C GLY A 39 25.18 10.71 -2.88
N VAL A 40 26.15 11.13 -2.06
CA VAL A 40 25.87 11.88 -0.81
C VAL A 40 25.09 13.17 -1.08
N ARG A 41 25.46 13.92 -2.12
CA ARG A 41 24.78 15.17 -2.49
C ARG A 41 23.37 14.95 -3.03
N GLU A 42 23.15 13.84 -3.73
CA GLU A 42 21.83 13.45 -4.21
C GLU A 42 20.90 13.15 -3.02
N LEU A 43 21.35 12.32 -2.08
CA LEU A 43 20.59 11.99 -0.87
C LEU A 43 20.36 13.22 0.02
N ALA A 44 21.36 14.08 0.16
CA ALA A 44 21.24 15.33 0.92
C ALA A 44 20.16 16.25 0.33
N SER A 45 20.15 16.41 -1.00
CA SER A 45 19.14 17.20 -1.71
C SER A 45 17.74 16.65 -1.52
N ARG A 46 17.55 15.34 -1.71
CA ARG A 46 16.25 14.67 -1.54
C ARG A 46 15.72 14.73 -0.11
N LEU A 47 16.60 14.68 0.88
CA LEU A 47 16.25 14.72 2.30
C LEU A 47 16.05 16.16 2.83
N GLY A 48 16.48 17.18 2.06
CA GLY A 48 16.45 18.58 2.47
C GLY A 48 17.44 18.89 3.60
N VAL A 49 18.63 18.26 3.59
CA VAL A 49 19.68 18.48 4.60
C VAL A 49 21.01 18.88 3.97
N SER A 50 21.94 19.39 4.78
CA SER A 50 23.30 19.68 4.29
C SER A 50 24.06 18.40 3.91
N ALA A 51 25.00 18.51 2.95
CA ALA A 51 25.85 17.40 2.56
C ALA A 51 26.67 16.82 3.74
N SER A 52 27.10 17.67 4.68
CA SER A 52 27.80 17.25 5.90
C SER A 52 26.89 16.39 6.80
N THR A 53 25.64 16.81 6.97
CA THR A 53 24.64 16.06 7.75
C THR A 53 24.35 14.70 7.10
N ALA A 54 24.10 14.66 5.79
CA ALA A 54 23.88 13.42 5.06
C ALA A 54 25.09 12.48 5.15
N HIS A 55 26.31 13.01 5.04
CA HIS A 55 27.52 12.21 5.17
C HIS A 55 27.65 11.58 6.56
N ARG A 56 27.36 12.33 7.63
CA ARG A 56 27.38 11.80 9.01
C ARG A 56 26.32 10.71 9.22
N LEU A 57 25.11 10.90 8.70
CA LEU A 57 24.05 9.89 8.78
C LEU A 57 24.44 8.61 8.04
N LEU A 58 24.98 8.76 6.83
CA LEU A 58 25.46 7.64 6.03
C LEU A 58 26.62 6.89 6.69
N GLY A 59 27.53 7.61 7.36
CA GLY A 59 28.60 6.99 8.17
C GLY A 59 28.03 6.11 9.30
N ASN A 60 27.08 6.63 10.08
CA ASN A 60 26.43 5.84 11.14
C ASN A 60 25.69 4.61 10.57
N LEU A 61 25.00 4.76 9.43
CA LEU A 61 24.32 3.65 8.78
C LEU A 61 25.30 2.62 8.20
N GLU A 62 26.47 3.07 7.73
CA GLU A 62 27.55 2.24 7.23
C GLU A 62 28.20 1.44 8.37
N ASP A 63 28.45 2.07 9.52
CA ASP A 63 28.95 1.40 10.74
C ASP A 63 28.00 0.30 11.22
N LEU A 64 26.69 0.49 11.03
CA LEU A 64 25.65 -0.51 11.31
C LEU A 64 25.47 -1.55 10.20
N GLY A 65 26.17 -1.43 9.07
CA GLY A 65 26.04 -2.30 7.90
C GLY A 65 24.71 -2.15 7.13
N MET A 66 23.92 -1.12 7.45
CA MET A 66 22.63 -0.83 6.80
C MET A 66 22.81 -0.26 5.41
N VAL A 67 23.89 0.48 5.18
CA VAL A 67 24.38 0.90 3.87
C VAL A 67 25.83 0.47 3.69
N ALA A 68 26.32 0.47 2.46
CA ALA A 68 27.73 0.20 2.16
C ALA A 68 28.22 1.22 1.13
N ARG A 69 29.41 1.79 1.38
CA ARG A 69 30.08 2.64 0.40
C ARG A 69 30.73 1.80 -0.69
N THR A 70 30.52 2.19 -1.94
CA THR A 70 31.14 1.56 -3.11
C THR A 70 32.54 2.14 -3.35
N PRO A 71 33.40 1.49 -4.17
CA PRO A 71 34.71 2.02 -4.53
C PRO A 71 34.68 3.41 -5.17
N ALA A 72 33.58 3.74 -5.87
CA ALA A 72 33.35 5.06 -6.48
C ALA A 72 32.90 6.14 -5.46
N GLY A 73 32.74 5.78 -4.18
CA GLY A 73 32.35 6.69 -3.11
C GLY A 73 30.84 6.94 -2.97
N SER A 74 30.01 6.35 -3.83
CA SER A 74 28.54 6.31 -3.70
C SER A 74 28.11 5.26 -2.66
N TYR A 75 26.85 5.29 -2.23
CA TYR A 75 26.28 4.37 -1.24
C TYR A 75 25.24 3.44 -1.86
N ARG A 76 25.14 2.21 -1.37
CA ARG A 76 24.08 1.24 -1.68
C ARG A 76 23.52 0.64 -0.40
N LEU A 77 22.38 -0.05 -0.47
CA LEU A 77 21.86 -0.82 0.66
C LEU A 77 22.89 -1.89 1.06
N GLY A 78 23.13 -2.00 2.37
CA GLY A 78 24.13 -2.88 2.95
C GLY A 78 23.58 -4.27 3.26
N MET A 79 24.47 -5.16 3.68
CA MET A 79 24.08 -6.55 3.95
C MET A 79 23.18 -6.69 5.18
N GLU A 80 23.37 -5.85 6.20
CA GLU A 80 22.53 -5.93 7.39
C GLU A 80 21.07 -5.59 7.08
N PHE A 81 20.84 -4.60 6.21
CA PHE A 81 19.50 -4.27 5.73
C PHE A 81 18.84 -5.47 5.03
N LEU A 82 19.56 -6.14 4.12
CA LEU A 82 19.03 -7.33 3.43
C LEU A 82 18.79 -8.50 4.39
N ARG A 83 19.67 -8.71 5.39
CA ARG A 83 19.49 -9.74 6.42
C ARG A 83 18.22 -9.48 7.24
N LEU A 84 17.98 -8.23 7.64
CA LEU A 84 16.77 -7.83 8.38
C LEU A 84 15.51 -8.02 7.53
N ALA A 85 15.53 -7.57 6.28
CA ALA A 85 14.42 -7.72 5.34
C ALA A 85 14.06 -9.20 5.13
N TRP A 86 15.06 -10.04 4.84
CA TRP A 86 14.86 -11.49 4.67
C TRP A 86 14.29 -12.12 5.95
N THR A 87 14.96 -11.94 7.09
CA THR A 87 14.57 -12.58 8.36
C THR A 87 13.14 -12.19 8.77
N THR A 88 12.75 -10.94 8.53
CA THR A 88 11.39 -10.46 8.83
C THR A 88 10.38 -11.11 7.91
N ASN A 89 10.67 -11.19 6.61
CA ASN A 89 9.80 -11.84 5.63
C ASN A 89 9.57 -13.33 5.94
N THR A 90 10.57 -14.02 6.49
CA THR A 90 10.43 -15.41 6.96
C THR A 90 9.58 -15.56 8.22
N ARG A 91 9.58 -14.56 9.11
CA ARG A 91 8.83 -14.61 10.39
C ARG A 91 7.37 -14.18 10.27
N PHE A 92 7.07 -13.31 9.31
CA PHE A 92 5.71 -12.83 9.04
C PHE A 92 5.36 -13.15 7.59
N PRO A 93 5.07 -14.42 7.25
CA PRO A 93 4.91 -14.84 5.88
C PRO A 93 3.52 -14.47 5.37
N ILE A 94 3.21 -13.18 5.31
CA ILE A 94 2.00 -12.62 4.67
C ILE A 94 1.82 -13.23 3.28
N ARG A 95 2.94 -13.43 2.57
CA ARG A 95 2.98 -14.06 1.27
C ARG A 95 2.50 -15.51 1.28
N GLU A 96 2.95 -16.31 2.23
CA GLU A 96 2.51 -17.72 2.35
C GLU A 96 1.06 -17.80 2.82
N ALA A 97 0.62 -16.88 3.70
CA ALA A 97 -0.77 -16.86 4.16
C ALA A 97 -1.77 -16.53 3.03
N ALA A 98 -1.36 -15.76 2.03
CA ALA A 98 -2.24 -15.29 0.96
C ALA A 98 -2.12 -16.07 -0.36
N ASN A 99 -0.94 -16.61 -0.69
CA ASN A 99 -0.67 -17.19 -2.01
C ASN A 99 -1.69 -18.25 -2.44
N ASP A 100 -2.03 -19.20 -1.56
CA ASP A 100 -2.93 -20.32 -1.85
C ASP A 100 -4.34 -19.82 -2.17
N ILE A 101 -4.83 -18.87 -1.38
CA ILE A 101 -6.15 -18.26 -1.55
C ILE A 101 -6.19 -17.42 -2.84
N LEU A 102 -5.12 -16.67 -3.12
CA LEU A 102 -5.01 -15.86 -4.34
C LEU A 102 -4.90 -16.74 -5.59
N ALA A 103 -4.17 -17.85 -5.53
CA ALA A 103 -4.08 -18.79 -6.64
C ALA A 103 -5.46 -19.37 -6.99
N GLY A 104 -6.22 -19.81 -5.99
CA GLY A 104 -7.59 -20.29 -6.19
C GLY A 104 -8.53 -19.20 -6.71
N LEU A 105 -8.38 -17.96 -6.23
CA LEU A 105 -9.16 -16.82 -6.72
C LEU A 105 -8.84 -16.51 -8.19
N THR A 106 -7.56 -16.51 -8.58
CA THR A 106 -7.15 -16.31 -9.97
C THR A 106 -7.60 -17.44 -10.87
N GLU A 107 -7.50 -18.70 -10.42
CA GLU A 107 -8.01 -19.86 -11.17
C GLU A 107 -9.52 -19.76 -11.41
N SER A 108 -10.28 -19.40 -10.37
CA SER A 108 -11.75 -19.33 -10.45
C SER A 108 -12.27 -18.12 -11.21
N SER A 109 -11.58 -16.98 -11.11
CA SER A 109 -11.99 -15.73 -11.78
C SER A 109 -11.43 -15.58 -13.19
N GLY A 110 -10.31 -16.25 -13.50
CA GLY A 110 -9.50 -16.02 -14.68
C GLY A 110 -8.68 -14.73 -14.63
N GLU A 111 -8.80 -13.91 -13.59
CA GLU A 111 -8.24 -12.56 -13.50
C GLU A 111 -7.12 -12.46 -12.46
N SER A 112 -6.28 -11.42 -12.61
CA SER A 112 -5.13 -11.24 -11.72
C SER A 112 -5.65 -10.87 -10.34
N SER A 113 -5.20 -11.58 -9.31
CA SER A 113 -5.61 -11.36 -7.92
C SER A 113 -4.49 -10.73 -7.10
N PHE A 114 -4.86 -10.07 -6.01
CA PHE A 114 -3.92 -9.43 -5.11
C PHE A 114 -4.39 -9.46 -3.66
N PHE A 115 -3.43 -9.34 -2.76
CA PHE A 115 -3.63 -9.00 -1.36
C PHE A 115 -2.83 -7.73 -1.05
N ALA A 116 -3.52 -6.73 -0.50
CA ALA A 116 -2.91 -5.49 -0.05
C ALA A 116 -3.03 -5.36 1.47
N VAL A 117 -2.03 -4.72 2.07
CA VAL A 117 -1.96 -4.47 3.51
C VAL A 117 -2.17 -2.99 3.80
N TYR A 118 -2.91 -2.69 4.87
CA TYR A 118 -3.11 -1.35 5.39
C TYR A 118 -2.00 -1.00 6.40
N ASN A 119 -1.45 0.20 6.29
CA ASN A 119 -0.54 0.76 7.29
C ASN A 119 -1.20 1.96 7.98
N ASP A 120 -1.49 1.80 9.27
CA ASP A 120 -2.20 2.80 10.07
C ASP A 120 -1.42 4.12 10.23
N GLN A 121 -0.12 4.01 10.51
CA GLN A 121 0.74 5.18 10.70
C GLN A 121 0.86 6.04 9.44
N ARG A 122 0.84 5.41 8.26
CA ARG A 122 0.92 6.10 6.97
C ARG A 122 -0.44 6.45 6.39
N ARG A 123 -1.51 5.79 6.84
CA ARG A 123 -2.86 5.84 6.25
C ARG A 123 -2.84 5.52 4.75
N GLN A 124 -2.05 4.51 4.40
CA GLN A 124 -1.81 4.08 3.03
C GLN A 124 -1.91 2.55 2.96
N LEU A 125 -2.19 2.05 1.76
CA LEU A 125 -2.11 0.62 1.47
C LEU A 125 -0.86 0.29 0.67
N MET A 126 -0.48 -0.98 0.66
CA MET A 126 0.57 -1.53 -0.20
C MET A 126 0.17 -2.91 -0.69
N PHE A 127 0.28 -3.18 -1.99
CA PHE A 127 0.14 -4.53 -2.52
C PHE A 127 1.31 -5.39 -2.06
N ALA A 128 1.02 -6.40 -1.25
CA ALA A 128 2.02 -7.30 -0.66
C ALA A 128 2.21 -8.57 -1.49
N VAL A 129 1.13 -9.04 -2.12
CA VAL A 129 1.11 -10.29 -2.89
C VAL A 129 0.21 -10.12 -4.09
N SER A 130 0.59 -10.68 -5.23
CA SER A 130 -0.29 -10.83 -6.38
C SER A 130 -0.03 -12.14 -7.11
N VAL A 131 -1.09 -12.68 -7.71
CA VAL A 131 -1.03 -13.83 -8.63
C VAL A 131 -1.56 -13.36 -9.98
N GLU A 132 -0.73 -13.50 -11.00
CA GLU A 132 -1.05 -13.00 -12.33
C GLU A 132 -1.99 -13.95 -13.07
N SER A 133 -2.97 -13.39 -13.78
CA SER A 133 -3.84 -14.13 -14.69
C SER A 133 -3.04 -14.77 -15.83
N PRO A 134 -3.51 -15.89 -16.40
CA PRO A 134 -2.89 -16.49 -17.58
C PRO A 134 -3.08 -15.66 -18.86
N HIS A 135 -3.93 -14.62 -18.83
CA HIS A 135 -4.19 -13.77 -19.99
C HIS A 135 -2.97 -12.92 -20.40
N PRO A 136 -2.70 -12.78 -21.72
CA PRO A 136 -1.63 -11.90 -22.21
C PRO A 136 -1.85 -10.42 -21.85
N LEU A 137 -3.10 -9.95 -21.94
CA LEU A 137 -3.48 -8.61 -21.48
C LEU A 137 -3.96 -8.70 -20.04
N ARG A 138 -3.23 -8.08 -19.12
CA ARG A 138 -3.55 -8.03 -17.70
C ARG A 138 -3.01 -6.75 -17.07
N TYR A 139 -3.59 -6.37 -15.93
CA TYR A 139 -3.02 -5.33 -15.09
C TYR A 139 -2.12 -5.96 -14.04
N THR A 140 -0.91 -5.43 -13.94
CA THR A 140 0.02 -5.77 -12.86
C THR A 140 -0.04 -4.63 -11.83
N VAL A 141 -0.38 -4.97 -10.60
CA VAL A 141 -0.35 -4.01 -9.49
C VAL A 141 1.10 -3.76 -9.05
N PRO A 142 1.49 -2.50 -8.74
CA PRO A 142 2.83 -2.22 -8.25
C PRO A 142 2.98 -2.76 -6.82
N GLN A 143 3.81 -3.79 -6.65
CA GLN A 143 4.12 -4.36 -5.34
C GLN A 143 5.10 -3.46 -4.57
N GLY A 144 4.97 -3.41 -3.25
CA GLY A 144 5.93 -2.71 -2.40
C GLY A 144 5.82 -1.18 -2.40
N VAL A 145 4.81 -0.61 -3.08
CA VAL A 145 4.61 0.84 -3.18
C VAL A 145 3.42 1.27 -2.33
N TRP A 146 3.58 2.37 -1.59
CA TRP A 146 2.51 2.97 -0.80
C TRP A 146 1.53 3.75 -1.68
N LEU A 147 0.24 3.50 -1.49
CA LEU A 147 -0.84 4.06 -2.29
C LEU A 147 -1.92 4.69 -1.40
N PRO A 148 -2.56 5.78 -1.87
CA PRO A 148 -3.62 6.45 -1.11
C PRO A 148 -4.88 5.59 -1.02
N LEU A 149 -5.66 5.75 0.05
CA LEU A 149 -6.85 4.93 0.31
C LEU A 149 -8.13 5.41 -0.41
N HIS A 150 -8.22 6.68 -0.84
CA HIS A 150 -9.47 7.22 -1.39
C HIS A 150 -9.77 6.81 -2.83
N ALA A 151 -8.88 6.05 -3.48
CA ALA A 151 -9.00 5.70 -4.89
C ALA A 151 -8.87 4.19 -5.12
N GLY A 152 -9.63 3.68 -6.10
CA GLY A 152 -9.58 2.26 -6.46
C GLY A 152 -10.27 1.34 -5.46
N ALA A 153 -10.57 0.11 -5.90
CA ALA A 153 -11.34 -0.83 -5.09
C ALA A 153 -10.65 -1.17 -3.76
N SER A 154 -9.34 -1.46 -3.78
CA SER A 154 -8.56 -1.78 -2.57
C SER A 154 -8.60 -0.68 -1.51
N GLY A 155 -8.32 0.56 -1.94
CA GLY A 155 -8.32 1.70 -1.03
C GLY A 155 -9.70 1.91 -0.40
N LEU A 156 -10.75 1.89 -1.23
CA LEU A 156 -12.12 2.10 -0.77
C LEU A 156 -12.62 0.95 0.11
N ALA A 157 -12.23 -0.29 -0.18
CA ALA A 157 -12.54 -1.46 0.64
C ALA A 157 -11.93 -1.35 2.04
N ILE A 158 -10.69 -0.87 2.15
CA ILE A 158 -10.06 -0.59 3.45
C ILE A 158 -10.75 0.61 4.13
N LEU A 159 -10.83 1.74 3.43
CA LEU A 159 -11.29 3.02 3.97
C LEU A 159 -12.70 2.94 4.57
N ALA A 160 -13.61 2.17 3.94
CA ALA A 160 -14.98 2.01 4.40
C ALA A 160 -15.12 1.33 5.78
N PHE A 161 -14.07 0.64 6.23
CA PHE A 161 -14.02 -0.10 7.49
C PHE A 161 -13.07 0.52 8.52
N LEU A 162 -12.42 1.65 8.19
CA LEU A 162 -11.66 2.42 9.16
C LEU A 162 -12.57 3.19 10.13
N PRO A 163 -12.07 3.58 11.32
CA PRO A 163 -12.80 4.46 12.23
C PRO A 163 -13.21 5.78 11.56
N PRO A 164 -14.39 6.35 11.89
CA PRO A 164 -14.88 7.60 11.28
C PRO A 164 -13.90 8.77 11.42
N GLU A 165 -13.14 8.82 12.53
CA GLU A 165 -12.12 9.82 12.77
C GLU A 165 -10.99 9.69 11.74
N THR A 166 -10.49 8.47 11.52
CA THR A 166 -9.46 8.19 10.52
C THR A 166 -9.93 8.48 9.10
N GLN A 167 -11.18 8.16 8.77
CA GLN A 167 -11.77 8.53 7.48
C GLN A 167 -11.76 10.04 7.27
N THR A 168 -12.20 10.79 8.29
CA THR A 168 -12.25 12.26 8.27
C THR A 168 -10.86 12.84 8.05
N GLU A 169 -9.86 12.36 8.77
CA GLU A 169 -8.51 12.87 8.64
C GLU A 169 -7.88 12.55 7.27
N ILE A 170 -8.18 11.38 6.68
CA ILE A 170 -7.74 11.04 5.31
C ILE A 170 -8.34 12.00 4.30
N VAL A 171 -9.64 12.30 4.43
CA VAL A 171 -10.33 13.26 3.55
C VAL A 171 -9.75 14.66 3.71
N GLN A 172 -9.48 15.09 4.95
CA GLN A 172 -8.87 16.40 5.25
C GLN A 172 -7.43 16.53 4.74
N ALA A 173 -6.68 15.43 4.69
CA ALA A 173 -5.34 15.41 4.11
C ALA A 173 -5.34 15.62 2.59
N GLY A 174 -6.49 15.47 1.93
CA GLY A 174 -6.71 15.76 0.52
C GLY A 174 -7.02 14.52 -0.31
N LEU A 175 -7.84 14.71 -1.34
CA LEU A 175 -8.24 13.68 -2.29
C LEU A 175 -7.60 13.96 -3.65
N GLU A 176 -6.38 13.46 -3.84
CA GLU A 176 -5.65 13.59 -5.11
C GLU A 176 -6.42 12.94 -6.26
N ALA A 177 -6.57 13.65 -7.38
CA ALA A 177 -7.11 13.09 -8.62
C ALA A 177 -6.03 12.26 -9.33
N LEU A 178 -6.11 10.93 -9.25
CA LEU A 178 -5.18 10.02 -9.93
C LEU A 178 -5.56 9.82 -11.41
N THR A 179 -6.85 9.88 -11.69
CA THR A 179 -7.45 9.89 -13.03
C THR A 179 -8.63 10.86 -13.03
N GLU A 180 -9.21 11.14 -14.20
CA GLU A 180 -10.44 11.94 -14.31
C GLU A 180 -11.65 11.29 -13.61
N ARG A 181 -11.58 9.99 -13.33
CA ARG A 181 -12.63 9.21 -12.67
C ARG A 181 -12.46 9.13 -11.16
N THR A 182 -11.33 9.59 -10.61
CA THR A 182 -11.10 9.55 -9.16
C THR A 182 -12.14 10.41 -8.42
N LEU A 183 -12.77 9.83 -7.39
CA LEU A 183 -13.74 10.55 -6.58
C LEU A 183 -13.03 11.50 -5.61
N VAL A 184 -13.09 12.80 -5.90
CA VAL A 184 -12.44 13.86 -5.11
C VAL A 184 -13.41 14.71 -4.28
N ASN A 185 -14.69 14.31 -4.21
CA ASN A 185 -15.70 14.98 -3.40
C ASN A 185 -15.94 14.20 -2.09
N ALA A 186 -15.75 14.86 -0.96
CA ALA A 186 -15.85 14.27 0.37
C ALA A 186 -17.23 13.68 0.69
N ASP A 187 -18.31 14.38 0.39
CA ASP A 187 -19.67 13.93 0.70
C ASP A 187 -20.05 12.70 -0.12
N ARG A 188 -19.75 12.73 -1.42
CA ARG A 188 -19.96 11.58 -2.31
C ARG A 188 -19.07 10.40 -1.94
N LEU A 189 -17.86 10.64 -1.46
CA LEU A 189 -17.00 9.59 -0.94
C LEU A 189 -17.63 8.96 0.30
N ALA A 190 -18.12 9.75 1.25
CA ALA A 190 -18.80 9.23 2.44
C ALA A 190 -20.02 8.36 2.10
N GLU A 191 -20.87 8.80 1.16
CA GLU A 191 -21.99 8.01 0.65
C GLU A 191 -21.53 6.66 0.08
N ARG A 192 -20.45 6.70 -0.70
CA ARG A 192 -19.88 5.49 -1.31
C ARG A 192 -19.28 4.55 -0.27
N LEU A 193 -18.58 5.06 0.74
CA LEU A 193 -18.05 4.25 1.83
C LEU A 193 -19.19 3.58 2.62
N ALA A 194 -20.30 4.27 2.84
CA ALA A 194 -21.49 3.70 3.47
C ALA A 194 -22.14 2.59 2.63
N GLN A 195 -22.10 2.69 1.29
CA GLN A 195 -22.54 1.62 0.38
C GLN A 195 -21.60 0.41 0.46
N ILE A 196 -20.29 0.64 0.35
CA ILE A 196 -19.26 -0.42 0.42
C ILE A 196 -19.35 -1.18 1.74
N ARG A 197 -19.56 -0.49 2.86
CA ARG A 197 -19.72 -1.12 4.17
C ARG A 197 -20.95 -2.03 4.25
N ARG A 198 -22.05 -1.67 3.57
CA ARG A 198 -23.26 -2.52 3.47
C ARG A 198 -23.03 -3.73 2.57
N ASP A 199 -22.36 -3.54 1.44
CA ASP A 199 -22.15 -4.59 0.45
C ASP A 199 -21.02 -5.56 0.85
N GLY A 200 -20.07 -5.08 1.67
CA GLY A 200 -18.86 -5.80 2.07
C GLY A 200 -17.84 -5.92 0.94
N CYS A 201 -17.95 -5.09 -0.10
CA CYS A 201 -17.06 -5.12 -1.26
C CYS A 201 -17.08 -3.75 -1.96
N ALA A 202 -15.96 -3.38 -2.56
CA ALA A 202 -15.80 -2.20 -3.38
C ALA A 202 -15.53 -2.60 -4.83
N ILE A 203 -16.17 -1.89 -5.76
CA ILE A 203 -15.91 -1.97 -7.19
C ILE A 203 -15.43 -0.60 -7.65
N SER A 204 -14.37 -0.56 -8.44
CA SER A 204 -13.79 0.67 -8.99
C SER A 204 -13.69 0.58 -10.50
N HIS A 205 -13.99 1.70 -11.18
CA HIS A 205 -13.90 1.82 -12.63
C HIS A 205 -12.92 2.92 -13.02
N GLY A 206 -11.67 2.54 -13.29
CA GLY A 206 -10.65 3.45 -13.82
C GLY A 206 -10.16 4.52 -12.83
N GLU A 207 -10.46 4.41 -11.54
CA GLU A 207 -10.21 5.50 -10.57
C GLU A 207 -8.75 5.64 -10.15
N ARG A 208 -7.97 4.57 -10.30
CA ARG A 208 -6.54 4.54 -9.98
C ARG A 208 -5.68 4.45 -11.23
N ILE A 209 -6.11 3.64 -12.19
CA ILE A 209 -5.46 3.41 -13.47
C ILE A 209 -6.57 3.39 -14.51
N ASP A 210 -6.49 4.22 -15.54
CA ASP A 210 -7.50 4.23 -16.61
C ASP A 210 -7.58 2.88 -17.33
N GLY A 211 -8.81 2.47 -17.64
CA GLY A 211 -9.11 1.17 -18.23
C GLY A 211 -9.07 -0.01 -17.24
N ALA A 212 -8.70 0.22 -15.98
CA ALA A 212 -8.68 -0.82 -14.96
C ALA A 212 -9.97 -0.87 -14.14
N ILE A 213 -10.61 -2.03 -14.13
CA ILE A 213 -11.67 -2.34 -13.18
C ILE A 213 -11.09 -3.23 -12.08
N ALA A 214 -11.51 -2.98 -10.85
CA ALA A 214 -11.11 -3.80 -9.72
C ALA A 214 -12.30 -4.09 -8.82
N VAL A 215 -12.28 -5.27 -8.21
CA VAL A 215 -13.24 -5.71 -7.18
C VAL A 215 -12.42 -6.11 -5.97
N ALA A 216 -12.70 -5.55 -4.80
CA ALA A 216 -11.94 -5.82 -3.58
C ALA A 216 -12.85 -5.90 -2.35
N ALA A 217 -12.51 -6.76 -1.40
CA ALA A 217 -13.20 -6.91 -0.13
C ALA A 217 -12.21 -6.79 1.04
N PRO A 218 -12.62 -6.19 2.17
CA PRO A 218 -11.74 -5.95 3.30
C PRO A 218 -11.34 -7.27 3.97
N VAL A 219 -10.09 -7.32 4.43
CA VAL A 219 -9.58 -8.41 5.27
C VAL A 219 -9.45 -7.89 6.69
N MET A 220 -10.10 -8.58 7.62
CA MET A 220 -10.09 -8.21 9.04
C MET A 220 -9.01 -8.98 9.79
N GLY A 221 -8.33 -8.28 10.69
CA GLY A 221 -7.46 -8.88 11.68
C GLY A 221 -8.17 -9.08 13.02
N PRO A 222 -7.40 -9.41 14.07
CA PRO A 222 -7.91 -9.53 15.43
C PRO A 222 -8.71 -8.30 15.88
N ALA A 223 -9.70 -8.51 16.74
CA ALA A 223 -10.63 -7.48 17.21
C ALA A 223 -11.47 -6.80 16.11
N GLY A 224 -11.53 -7.37 14.89
CA GLY A 224 -12.36 -6.86 13.80
C GLY A 224 -11.80 -5.59 13.13
N VAL A 225 -10.52 -5.29 13.34
CA VAL A 225 -9.84 -4.16 12.72
C VAL A 225 -9.43 -4.54 11.30
N VAL A 226 -9.68 -3.68 10.31
CA VAL A 226 -9.23 -3.91 8.94
C VAL A 226 -7.70 -3.85 8.86
N ILE A 227 -7.09 -4.89 8.28
CA ILE A 227 -5.62 -5.00 8.11
C ILE A 227 -5.19 -4.91 6.65
N GLY A 228 -6.15 -4.88 5.73
CA GLY A 228 -5.90 -4.91 4.30
C GLY A 228 -7.15 -5.26 3.50
N ASP A 229 -6.94 -5.71 2.27
CA ASP A 229 -7.99 -6.16 1.36
C ASP A 229 -7.46 -7.25 0.43
N VAL A 230 -8.39 -8.01 -0.14
CA VAL A 230 -8.13 -8.95 -1.23
C VAL A 230 -9.04 -8.62 -2.40
N GLY A 231 -8.55 -8.81 -3.61
CA GLY A 231 -9.32 -8.49 -4.79
C GLY A 231 -8.72 -8.98 -6.09
N ILE A 232 -9.35 -8.56 -7.17
CA ILE A 232 -8.93 -8.85 -8.54
C ILE A 232 -8.88 -7.56 -9.37
N THR A 233 -8.05 -7.57 -10.41
CA THR A 233 -7.99 -6.54 -11.44
C THR A 233 -8.37 -7.09 -12.81
N ILE A 234 -9.18 -6.34 -13.55
CA ILE A 234 -9.81 -6.73 -14.79
C ILE A 234 -9.58 -5.61 -15.82
N PRO A 235 -9.06 -5.90 -17.02
CA PRO A 235 -9.17 -5.03 -18.19
C PRO A 235 -10.61 -4.65 -18.47
N GLU A 236 -10.91 -3.36 -18.56
CA GLU A 236 -12.26 -2.85 -18.82
C GLU A 236 -12.87 -3.46 -20.09
N THR A 237 -12.05 -3.80 -21.08
CA THR A 237 -12.46 -4.50 -22.31
C THR A 237 -13.01 -5.91 -22.09
N ARG A 238 -12.68 -6.58 -20.97
CA ARG A 238 -13.20 -7.90 -20.58
C ARG A 238 -14.31 -7.83 -19.53
N PHE A 239 -14.52 -6.65 -18.95
CA PHE A 239 -15.50 -6.51 -17.90
C PHE A 239 -16.92 -6.61 -18.47
N ASN A 240 -17.73 -7.45 -17.84
CA ASN A 240 -19.14 -7.53 -18.14
C ASN A 240 -19.96 -7.48 -16.82
N ALA A 241 -21.12 -6.84 -16.86
CA ALA A 241 -21.93 -6.60 -15.67
C ALA A 241 -22.48 -7.91 -15.05
N THR A 242 -22.75 -8.93 -15.86
CA THR A 242 -23.31 -10.22 -15.40
C THR A 242 -22.31 -10.99 -14.54
N THR A 243 -21.04 -11.00 -14.92
CA THR A 243 -19.92 -11.66 -14.21
C THR A 243 -19.51 -10.88 -12.95
N THR A 244 -19.90 -9.61 -12.82
CA THR A 244 -19.54 -8.79 -11.65
C THR A 244 -20.07 -9.36 -10.33
N SER A 245 -21.30 -9.90 -10.34
CA SER A 245 -21.89 -10.53 -9.16
C SER A 245 -21.13 -11.79 -8.74
N GLU A 246 -20.77 -12.65 -9.71
CA GLU A 246 -20.01 -13.87 -9.47
C GLU A 246 -18.61 -13.56 -8.91
N LEU A 247 -17.91 -12.59 -9.52
CA LEU A 247 -16.60 -12.15 -9.06
C LEU A 247 -16.65 -11.54 -7.66
N THR A 248 -17.69 -10.78 -7.35
CA THR A 248 -17.89 -10.21 -6.01
C THR A 248 -18.05 -11.32 -4.96
N VAL A 249 -18.80 -12.39 -5.29
CA VAL A 249 -18.94 -13.55 -4.39
C VAL A 249 -17.59 -14.23 -4.17
N LEU A 250 -16.81 -14.46 -5.23
CA LEU A 250 -15.48 -15.06 -5.13
C LEU A 250 -14.53 -14.20 -4.26
N VAL A 251 -14.47 -12.89 -4.51
CA VAL A 251 -13.61 -11.96 -3.77
C VAL A 251 -13.99 -11.90 -2.29
N LYS A 252 -15.29 -11.82 -1.97
CA LYS A 252 -15.77 -11.84 -0.57
C LYS A 252 -15.42 -13.14 0.12
N HIS A 253 -15.57 -14.28 -0.56
CA HIS A 253 -15.19 -15.58 -0.02
C HIS A 253 -13.69 -15.67 0.29
N SER A 254 -12.84 -15.19 -0.62
CA SER A 254 -11.40 -15.09 -0.38
C SER A 254 -11.06 -14.16 0.80
N ALA A 255 -11.80 -13.07 0.98
CA ALA A 255 -11.61 -12.16 2.11
C ALA A 255 -11.97 -12.81 3.45
N GLU A 256 -13.03 -13.62 3.49
CA GLU A 256 -13.40 -14.41 4.66
C GLU A 256 -12.32 -15.45 5.01
N LEU A 257 -11.77 -16.15 4.02
CA LEU A 257 -10.67 -17.10 4.23
C LEU A 257 -9.44 -16.43 4.82
N LEU A 258 -8.99 -15.31 4.22
CA LEU A 258 -7.86 -14.55 4.74
C LEU A 258 -8.14 -14.00 6.14
N THR A 259 -9.35 -13.48 6.37
CA THR A 259 -9.76 -12.98 7.69
C THR A 259 -9.64 -14.09 8.74
N ARG A 260 -10.19 -15.29 8.46
CA ARG A 260 -10.07 -16.44 9.38
C ARG A 260 -8.61 -16.79 9.69
N ARG A 261 -7.75 -16.76 8.68
CA ARG A 261 -6.32 -17.06 8.83
C ARG A 261 -5.59 -16.02 9.68
N PHE A 262 -5.86 -14.73 9.46
CA PHE A 262 -5.23 -13.64 10.22
C PHE A 262 -5.83 -13.41 11.61
N THR A 263 -7.06 -13.84 11.87
CA THR A 263 -7.66 -13.84 13.22
C THR A 263 -7.29 -15.09 14.02
N GLY A 264 -6.63 -16.09 13.42
CA GLY A 264 -6.29 -17.36 14.07
C GLY A 264 -7.46 -18.33 14.23
N ALA A 265 -8.56 -18.15 13.49
CA ALA A 265 -9.75 -19.00 13.60
C ALA A 265 -9.53 -20.42 13.03
N GLU A 266 -8.49 -20.62 12.20
CA GLU A 266 -8.11 -21.94 11.66
C GLU A 266 -7.39 -22.82 12.71
N ALA A 267 -6.72 -22.22 13.70
CA ALA A 267 -5.96 -22.96 14.72
C ALA A 267 -6.85 -23.78 15.70
N HIS A 268 -8.17 -23.61 15.66
CA HIS A 268 -9.12 -24.31 16.53
C HIS A 268 -9.84 -25.50 15.86
N LEU A 269 -9.63 -25.74 14.57
CA LEU A 269 -10.33 -26.81 13.83
C LEU A 269 -9.48 -28.08 13.62
N GLU A 270 -8.17 -28.03 13.85
CA GLU A 270 -7.27 -29.19 13.71
C GLU A 270 -6.97 -29.93 15.03
N THR A 271 -7.69 -29.62 16.13
CA THR A 271 -7.52 -30.30 17.43
C THR A 271 -8.78 -31.02 17.91
N ARG A 272 -9.53 -31.66 17.01
CA ARG A 272 -10.63 -32.57 17.36
C ARG A 272 -10.57 -33.88 16.62
#